data_AF-K2BWK3-F1
#
_entry.id   AF-K2BWK3-F1
#
_cell.length_a   1.000
_cell.length_b   1.000
_cell.length_c   1.000
_cell.angle_alpha   90.00
_cell.angle_beta   90.00
_cell.angle_gamma   90.00
#
_symmetry.space_group_name_H-M   'P 1'
#
loop_
_entity.id
_entity.type
_entity.pdbx_description
1 polymer ?
#
loop_
_entity_poly.entity_id
_entity_poly.type
_entity_poly.pdbx_seq_one_letter_code
_entity_poly.pdbx_strand_id
1 'polypeptide(L)' 'MAKKTTFDFQKQYDALEQITSDFEAGKYNLETGLKKFEEGLKIAQELKTYLEEVEHSIKTIKGKYRELTSETDRDN' A
#
# COMPACT_ATOMS: atom_id res chain seq x y z
N MET A 1 2.51 -19.99 -17.60
CA MET A 1 2.27 -18.54 -17.39
C MET A 1 2.75 -18.20 -16.00
N ALA A 2 3.70 -17.27 -15.87
CA ALA A 2 4.30 -16.90 -14.58
C ALA A 2 3.23 -16.29 -13.66
N LYS A 3 3.12 -16.82 -12.44
CA LYS A 3 2.19 -16.37 -11.41
C LYS A 3 2.53 -14.91 -11.09
N LYS A 4 1.65 -13.97 -11.46
CA LYS A 4 1.74 -12.57 -11.01
C LYS A 4 1.67 -12.61 -9.49
N THR A 5 2.79 -12.42 -8.81
CA THR A 5 2.83 -12.30 -7.35
C THR A 5 2.11 -11.01 -7.01
N THR A 6 0.84 -11.13 -6.67
CA THR A 6 0.04 -10.03 -6.12
C THR A 6 0.77 -9.51 -4.88
N PHE A 7 0.98 -8.20 -4.81
CA PHE A 7 1.52 -7.56 -3.62
C PHE A 7 0.63 -7.89 -2.42
N ASP A 8 1.22 -8.38 -1.34
CA ASP A 8 0.52 -8.73 -0.11
C ASP A 8 0.69 -7.60 0.90
N PHE A 9 -0.31 -6.72 0.94
CA PHE A 9 -0.28 -5.52 1.79
C PHE A 9 -0.14 -5.87 3.27
N GLN A 10 -0.93 -6.83 3.77
CA GLN A 10 -0.92 -7.17 5.19
C GLN A 10 0.45 -7.70 5.60
N LYS A 11 1.03 -8.60 4.81
CA LYS A 11 2.36 -9.14 5.08
C LYS A 11 3.44 -8.06 5.13
N GLN A 12 3.42 -7.12 4.19
CA GLN A 12 4.39 -6.02 4.17
C GLN A 12 4.16 -5.04 5.33
N TYR A 13 2.91 -4.79 5.70
CA TYR A 13 2.57 -3.95 6.84
C TYR A 13 3.06 -4.56 8.16
N ASP A 14 2.78 -5.85 8.39
CA ASP A 14 3.26 -6.58 9.57
C ASP A 14 4.78 -6.56 9.67
N ALA A 15 5.49 -6.68 8.53
CA ALA A 15 6.94 -6.59 8.49
C ALA A 15 7.46 -5.20 8.92
N LEU A 16 6.80 -4.12 8.50
CA LEU A 16 7.14 -2.75 8.91
C LEU A 16 6.88 -2.52 10.40
N GLU A 17 5.76 -3.04 10.92
CA GLU A 17 5.44 -2.99 12.36
C GLU A 17 6.50 -3.71 13.19
N GLN A 18 6.93 -4.89 12.75
CA GLN A 18 7.99 -5.64 13.44
C GLN A 18 9.31 -4.87 13.47
N ILE A 19 9.71 -4.27 12.34
CA ILE A 19 10.93 -3.44 12.29
C ILE A 19 10.82 -2.28 13.28
N THR A 20 9.68 -1.57 13.29
CA THR A 20 9.43 -0.45 14.21
C THR A 20 9.51 -0.89 15.67
N SER A 21 8.84 -1.99 16.02
CA SER A 21 8.85 -2.56 17.38
C SER A 21 10.27 -2.94 17.82
N ASP A 22 11.07 -3.52 16.93
CA ASP A 22 12.45 -3.89 17.23
C ASP A 22 13.37 -2.67 17.43
N PHE A 23 13.13 -1.57 16.71
CA PHE A 23 13.81 -0.29 16.95
C PHE A 23 13.45 0.30 18.31
N GLU A 24 12.17 0.32 18.67
CA GLU A 24 11.71 0.82 19.97
C GLU A 24 12.24 -0.01 21.14
N ALA A 25 12.36 -1.32 20.94
CA ALA A 25 12.96 -2.23 21.92
C ALA A 25 14.50 -2.16 21.97
N GLY A 26 15.14 -1.36 21.12
CA GLY A 26 16.60 -1.22 21.08
C GLY A 26 17.34 -2.50 20.66
N LYS A 27 16.71 -3.36 19.86
CA LYS A 27 17.29 -4.66 19.46
C LYS A 27 18.44 -4.55 18.46
N TYR A 28 18.55 -3.44 17.75
CA TYR A 28 19.56 -3.23 16.72
C TYR A 28 20.72 -2.38 17.22
N ASN A 29 21.95 -2.81 16.92
CA ASN A 29 23.12 -1.95 17.02
C ASN A 29 23.17 -0.98 15.83
N LEU A 30 24.11 -0.04 15.81
CA LEU A 30 24.16 1.01 14.78
C LEU A 30 24.21 0.46 13.34
N GLU A 31 25.04 -0.56 13.08
CA GLU A 31 25.20 -1.12 11.74
C GLU A 31 23.97 -1.91 11.27
N THR A 32 23.41 -2.74 12.16
CA THR A 32 22.17 -3.49 11.86
C THR A 32 20.97 -2.58 11.77
N GLY A 33 20.93 -1.53 12.59
CA GLY A 33 19.92 -0.48 12.56
C GLY A 33 19.91 0.25 11.22
N LEU A 34 21.07 0.64 10.68
CA LEU A 34 21.12 1.29 9.37
C LEU A 34 20.49 0.42 8.26
N LYS A 35 20.83 -0.88 8.22
CA LYS A 35 20.27 -1.84 7.26
C LYS A 35 18.76 -2.01 7.43
N LYS A 36 18.28 -2.12 8.68
CA LYS A 36 16.85 -2.26 8.99
C LYS A 36 16.05 -0.99 8.71
N PHE A 37 16.68 0.17 8.85
CA PHE A 37 16.08 1.45 8.50
C PHE A 37 15.86 1.55 6.97
N GLU A 38 16.86 1.19 6.17
CA GLU A 38 16.71 1.12 4.70
C GLU A 38 15.62 0.13 4.28
N GLU A 39 15.57 -1.05 4.91
CA GLU A 39 14.52 -2.04 4.69
C GLU A 39 13.13 -1.49 5.02
N GLY A 40 12.98 -0.83 6.18
CA GLY A 40 11.73 -0.19 6.60
C GLY A 40 11.28 0.90 5.63
N LEU A 41 12.19 1.74 5.14
CA LEU A 41 11.88 2.77 4.13
C LEU A 41 11.40 2.15 2.82
N LYS A 42 12.01 1.06 2.38
CA LYS A 42 11.57 0.35 1.17
C LYS A 42 10.16 -0.20 1.33
N ILE A 43 9.87 -0.86 2.46
CA ILE A 43 8.55 -1.41 2.74
C ILE A 43 7.50 -0.27 2.79
N ALA A 44 7.80 0.83 3.47
CA ALA A 44 6.91 1.99 3.55
C ALA A 44 6.61 2.58 2.16
N GLN A 45 7.61 2.65 1.28
CA GLN A 45 7.43 3.11 -0.09
C GLN A 45 6.51 2.17 -0.88
N GLU A 46 6.71 0.85 -0.76
CA GLU A 46 5.87 -0.14 -1.44
C GLU A 46 4.41 -0.09 -0.96
N LEU A 47 4.18 0.03 0.36
CA LEU A 47 2.84 0.18 0.94
C LEU A 47 2.15 1.44 0.43
N LYS A 48 2.87 2.56 0.38
CA LYS A 48 2.34 3.83 -0.15
C LYS A 48 1.92 3.69 -1.61
N THR A 49 2.78 3.12 -2.46
CA THR A 49 2.48 2.91 -3.87
C THR A 49 1.23 2.03 -4.06
N TYR A 50 1.10 0.95 -3.28
CA TYR A 50 -0.10 0.11 -3.33
C TYR A 50 -1.38 0.88 -2.96
N LEU A 51 -1.33 1.71 -1.91
CA LEU A 51 -2.49 2.52 -1.51
C LEU A 51 -2.88 3.55 -2.60
N GLU A 52 -1.90 4.15 -3.28
CA GLU A 52 -2.14 5.05 -4.41
C GLU A 52 -2.84 4.33 -5.58
N GLU A 53 -2.43 3.09 -5.89
CA GLU A 53 -3.08 2.26 -6.92
C GLU A 53 -4.53 1.91 -6.55
N VAL A 54 -4.78 1.57 -5.28
CA VAL A 54 -6.12 1.31 -4.75
C VAL A 54 -6.98 2.56 -4.81
N GLU A 55 -6.45 3.72 -4.42
CA GLU A 55 -7.16 5.00 -4.49
C GLU A 55 -7.54 5.35 -5.94
N HIS A 56 -6.62 5.18 -6.88
CA HIS A 56 -6.89 5.39 -8.31
C HIS A 56 -8.00 4.45 -8.82
N SER A 57 -7.97 3.19 -8.39
CA SER A 57 -9.00 2.20 -8.73
C SER A 57 -10.37 2.62 -8.18
N ILE A 58 -10.44 3.10 -6.93
CA ILE A 58 -11.67 3.62 -6.32
C ILE A 58 -12.20 4.83 -7.09
N LYS A 59 -11.33 5.79 -7.44
CA LYS A 59 -11.72 6.97 -8.23
C LYS A 59 -12.30 6.57 -9.59
N THR A 60 -11.67 5.61 -10.26
CA THR A 60 -12.15 5.08 -11.56
C THR A 60 -13.53 4.42 -11.41
N ILE A 61 -13.72 3.59 -10.38
CA ILE A 61 -15.00 2.96 -10.09
C ILE A 61 -16.08 4.02 -9.84
N LYS A 62 -15.81 4.99 -8.96
CA LYS A 62 -16.75 6.09 -8.67
C LYS A 62 -17.11 6.90 -9.92
N GLY A 63 -16.14 7.17 -10.80
CA GLY A 63 -16.37 7.84 -12.09
C GLY A 63 -17.37 7.10 -12.96
N LYS A 64 -17.15 5.79 -13.15
CA LYS A 64 -18.04 4.92 -13.96
C LYS A 64 -19.48 4.92 -13.44
N TYR A 65 -19.67 4.80 -12.13
CA TYR A 65 -21.01 4.78 -11.54
C TYR A 65 -21.70 6.15 -11.51
N ARG A 66 -20.95 7.25 -11.47
CA ARG A 66 -21.52 8.61 -11.60
C ARG A 66 -22.08 8.86 -13.00
N GLU A 67 -21.41 8.37 -14.03
CA GLU A 67 -21.88 8.49 -15.42
C GLU A 67 -23.18 7.70 -15.64
N LEU A 68 -23.27 6.48 -15.10
CA LEU A 68 -24.48 5.64 -15.15
C LEU A 68 -25.72 6.30 -14.52
N THR A 69 -25.54 7.10 -13.46
CA THR A 69 -26.65 7.82 -12.81
C THR A 69 -27.06 9.11 -13.53
N SER A 70 -26.25 9.60 -14.48
CA SER A 70 -26.51 10.87 -15.19
C SER A 70 -27.19 10.72 -16.55
N GLU A 71 -27.36 9.48 -17.04
CA GLU A 71 -28.05 9.17 -18.29
C GLU A 71 -29.55 8.87 -18.12
N THR A 72 -30.03 8.69 -16.88
CA THR A 72 -31.45 8.40 -16.60
C THR A 72 -32.33 9.64 -16.44
N ASP A 73 -31.76 10.85 -16.44
CA ASP A 73 -32.47 12.12 -16.22
C ASP A 73 -32.65 12.96 -17.52
N ARG A 74 -32.31 12.43 -18.70
CA ARG A 74 -32.43 13.19 -19.98
C ARG A 74 -33.70 12.92 -20.78
N ASP A 75 -34.54 11.98 -20.36
CA ASP A 75 -35.79 11.62 -21.05
C ASP A 75 -37.00 11.78 -20.12
N ASN A 76 -37.33 13.00 -19.68
CA ASN A 76 -38.68 13.38 -19.25
C ASN A 76 -38.94 14.90 -19.37
#